data_AF-A0A137SXB3-F1
#
_entry.id   AF-A0A137SXB3-F1
#
_cell.length_a   1.000
_cell.length_b   1.000
_cell.length_c   1.000
_cell.angle_alpha   90.00
_cell.angle_beta   90.00
_cell.angle_gamma   90.00
#
_symmetry.space_group_name_H-M   'P 1'
#
loop_
_entity.id
_entity.type
_entity.pdbx_description
1 polymer ?
#
loop_
_entity_poly.entity_id
_entity_poly.type
_entity_poly.pdbx_seq_one_letter_code
_entity_poly.pdbx_strand_id
1 'polypeptide(L)'
;MNICQEYEEDIMNDSIKKIAYLKGLAHGYEVSEKSKEGKLLLEIIDTLADLAESLEEKYSSLEDYVDMIEEDLSELEEVVYDEEDDDFDLYDDDDYEDFDFDDYEDFDFDDDDECECECCHDDGETEE
;
A
#
# COMPACT_ATOMS: atom_id res chain seq x y z
N MET A 1 -17.23 -8.38 -7.10
CA MET A 1 -16.19 -8.98 -6.23
C MET A 1 -14.92 -8.28 -6.62
N ASN A 2 -14.46 -7.38 -5.76
CA ASN A 2 -13.42 -6.41 -6.08
C ASN A 2 -12.07 -7.12 -6.12
N ILE A 3 -11.26 -6.83 -7.15
CA ILE A 3 -9.97 -7.51 -7.35
C ILE A 3 -9.06 -7.30 -6.12
N CYS A 4 -9.20 -6.18 -5.39
CA CYS A 4 -8.44 -5.90 -4.17
C CYS A 4 -8.71 -6.90 -3.02
N GLN A 5 -9.97 -7.34 -2.83
CA GLN A 5 -10.31 -8.28 -1.75
C GLN A 5 -9.69 -9.67 -1.96
N GLU A 6 -9.48 -10.07 -3.22
CA GLU A 6 -8.94 -11.40 -3.55
C GLU A 6 -7.43 -11.52 -3.26
N TYR A 7 -6.69 -10.40 -3.26
CA TYR A 7 -5.24 -10.41 -2.99
C TYR A 7 -4.88 -10.34 -1.50
N GLU A 8 -5.76 -9.83 -0.64
CA GLU A 8 -5.46 -9.59 0.78
C GLU A 8 -5.81 -10.79 1.68
N GLU A 9 -6.93 -11.49 1.43
CA GLU A 9 -7.27 -12.73 2.16
C GLU A 9 -6.24 -13.85 1.96
N ASP A 10 -5.55 -13.87 0.81
CA ASP A 10 -4.61 -14.93 0.45
C ASP A 10 -3.28 -14.85 1.24
N ILE A 11 -2.82 -13.65 1.59
CA ILE A 11 -1.54 -13.46 2.31
C ILE A 11 -1.64 -13.96 3.76
N MET A 12 -2.75 -13.64 4.44
CA MET A 12 -2.97 -14.04 5.83
C MET A 12 -3.13 -15.57 5.91
N ASN A 13 -3.93 -16.14 5.00
CA ASN A 13 -4.11 -17.58 4.88
C ASN A 13 -2.80 -18.34 4.56
N ASP A 14 -1.91 -17.78 3.73
CA ASP A 14 -0.63 -18.40 3.42
C ASP A 14 0.32 -18.44 4.63
N SER A 15 0.31 -17.39 5.46
CA SER A 15 1.11 -17.33 6.69
C SER A 15 0.67 -18.40 7.71
N ILE A 16 -0.64 -18.58 7.91
CA ILE A 16 -1.18 -19.62 8.79
C ILE A 16 -0.84 -21.03 8.25
N LYS A 17 -0.98 -21.25 6.93
CA LYS A 17 -0.60 -22.52 6.28
C LYS A 17 0.89 -22.84 6.49
N LYS A 18 1.76 -21.84 6.36
CA LYS A 18 3.21 -22.00 6.61
C LYS A 18 3.51 -22.36 8.07
N ILE A 19 2.85 -21.71 9.03
CA ILE A 19 3.01 -22.03 10.47
C ILE A 19 2.53 -23.46 10.76
N ALA A 20 1.38 -23.88 10.20
CA ALA A 20 0.89 -25.24 10.33
C ALA A 20 1.85 -26.27 9.73
N TYR A 21 2.47 -25.95 8.59
CA TYR A 21 3.52 -26.77 7.99
C TYR A 21 4.75 -26.88 8.89
N LEU A 22 5.20 -25.78 9.50
CA LEU A 22 6.31 -25.77 10.47
C LEU A 22 5.99 -26.63 11.71
N LYS A 23 4.77 -26.55 12.25
CA LYS A 23 4.30 -27.44 13.32
C LYS A 23 4.37 -28.91 12.91
N GLY A 24 3.91 -29.24 11.71
CA GLY A 24 3.98 -30.60 11.16
C GLY A 24 5.42 -31.11 10.98
N LEU A 25 6.32 -30.26 10.48
CA LEU A 25 7.75 -30.53 10.36
C LEU A 25 8.41 -30.78 11.73
N ALA A 26 8.12 -29.93 12.72
CA ALA A 26 8.65 -30.10 14.07
C ALA A 26 8.23 -31.46 14.67
N HIS A 27 6.98 -31.85 14.47
CA HIS A 27 6.48 -33.17 14.88
C HIS A 27 7.17 -34.31 14.10
N GLY A 28 7.37 -34.16 12.79
CA GLY A 28 8.01 -35.16 11.93
C GLY A 28 9.50 -35.37 12.21
N TYR A 29 10.21 -34.34 12.66
CA TYR A 29 11.61 -34.41 13.08
C TYR A 29 11.79 -34.87 14.54
N GLU A 30 10.71 -35.24 15.23
CA GLU A 30 10.71 -35.60 16.65
C GLU A 30 11.34 -34.50 17.53
N VAL A 31 11.12 -33.22 17.16
CA VAL A 31 11.56 -32.08 17.96
C VAL A 31 10.84 -32.17 19.29
N SER A 32 11.59 -32.49 20.36
CA SER A 32 11.03 -32.68 21.68
C SER A 32 11.40 -31.54 22.61
N GLU A 33 10.50 -31.21 23.52
CA GLU A 33 10.75 -30.26 24.62
C GLU A 33 11.86 -30.70 25.59
N LYS A 34 12.39 -31.92 25.44
CA LYS A 34 13.45 -32.44 26.32
C LYS A 34 14.81 -31.81 26.01
N SER A 35 15.03 -31.35 24.78
CA SER A 35 16.23 -30.56 24.45
C SER A 35 15.93 -29.08 24.61
N LYS A 36 16.95 -28.30 24.98
CA LYS A 36 16.79 -26.84 25.15
C LYS A 36 16.44 -26.20 23.81
N GLU A 37 17.05 -26.71 22.75
CA GLU A 37 16.84 -26.29 21.37
C GLU A 37 15.44 -26.64 20.89
N GLY A 38 14.94 -27.84 21.20
CA GLY A 38 13.60 -28.27 20.80
C GLY A 38 12.50 -27.50 21.52
N LYS A 39 12.68 -27.23 22.81
CA LYS A 39 11.79 -26.33 23.55
C LYS A 39 11.76 -24.93 22.94
N LEU A 40 12.92 -24.36 22.63
CA LEU A 40 13.00 -23.04 22.01
C LEU A 40 12.28 -22.99 20.65
N LEU A 41 12.48 -24.01 19.79
CA LEU A 41 11.85 -24.07 18.47
C LEU A 41 10.33 -24.17 18.56
N LEU A 42 9.80 -24.99 19.47
CA LEU A 42 8.36 -25.13 19.67
C LEU A 42 7.74 -23.81 20.15
N GLU A 43 8.35 -23.15 21.14
CA GLU A 43 7.90 -21.85 21.64
C GLU A 43 7.93 -20.77 20.54
N ILE A 44 8.93 -20.78 19.65
CA ILE A 44 8.97 -19.85 18.50
C ILE A 44 7.79 -20.11 17.57
N ILE A 45 7.51 -21.37 17.26
CA ILE A 45 6.41 -21.74 16.36
C ILE A 45 5.06 -21.36 16.96
N ASP A 46 4.88 -21.55 18.27
CA ASP A 46 3.65 -21.14 18.96
C ASP A 46 3.52 -19.61 19.03
N THR A 47 4.60 -18.89 19.35
CA THR A 47 4.59 -17.42 19.31
C THR A 47 4.25 -16.87 17.93
N LEU A 48 4.72 -17.53 16.85
CA LEU A 48 4.36 -17.16 15.48
C LEU A 48 2.88 -17.42 15.18
N ALA A 49 2.30 -18.49 15.73
CA ALA A 49 0.87 -18.77 15.61
C ALA A 49 0.03 -17.69 16.30
N ASP A 50 0.37 -17.34 17.54
CA ASP A 50 -0.32 -16.29 18.30
C ASP A 50 -0.21 -14.93 17.60
N LEU A 51 0.96 -14.63 17.02
CA LEU A 51 1.16 -13.41 16.25
C LEU A 51 0.27 -13.37 15.00
N ALA A 52 0.16 -14.49 14.29
CA ALA A 52 -0.68 -14.59 13.10
C ALA A 52 -2.16 -14.36 13.44
N GLU A 53 -2.67 -15.00 14.50
CA GLU A 53 -4.05 -14.83 14.96
C GLU A 53 -4.31 -13.37 15.40
N SER A 54 -3.40 -12.76 16.16
CA SER A 54 -3.55 -11.34 16.54
C SER A 54 -3.50 -10.37 15.36
N LEU A 55 -2.74 -10.70 14.31
CA LEU A 55 -2.72 -9.89 13.09
C LEU A 55 -4.06 -10.02 12.36
N GLU A 56 -4.60 -11.22 12.23
CA GLU A 56 -5.88 -11.48 11.56
C GLU A 56 -7.02 -10.66 12.19
N GLU A 57 -7.14 -10.65 13.52
CA GLU A 57 -8.14 -9.84 14.22
C GLU A 57 -7.99 -8.33 13.94
N LYS A 58 -6.75 -7.84 13.88
CA LYS A 58 -6.46 -6.43 13.60
C LYS A 58 -6.75 -6.06 12.15
N TYR A 59 -6.45 -6.95 11.21
CA TYR A 59 -6.76 -6.74 9.79
C TYR A 59 -8.27 -6.68 9.58
N SER A 60 -9.02 -7.61 10.17
CA SER A 60 -10.50 -7.56 10.12
C SER A 60 -11.05 -6.27 10.73
N SER A 61 -10.52 -5.83 11.88
CA SER A 61 -10.94 -4.56 12.48
C SER A 61 -10.61 -3.34 11.63
N LEU A 62 -9.53 -3.42 10.83
CA LEU A 62 -9.11 -2.36 9.92
C LEU A 62 -9.98 -2.35 8.66
N GLU A 63 -10.34 -3.51 8.13
CA GLU A 63 -11.30 -3.66 7.02
C GLU A 63 -12.64 -3.00 7.40
N ASP A 64 -13.18 -3.32 8.58
CA ASP A 64 -14.40 -2.68 9.09
C ASP A 64 -14.29 -1.14 9.14
N TYR A 65 -13.11 -0.62 9.52
CA TYR A 65 -12.88 0.83 9.58
C TYR A 65 -12.77 1.47 8.19
N VAL A 66 -12.16 0.76 7.23
CA VAL A 66 -12.09 1.21 5.83
C VAL A 66 -13.49 1.22 5.22
N ASP A 67 -14.29 0.18 5.45
CA ASP A 67 -15.68 0.11 4.99
C ASP A 67 -16.52 1.28 5.53
N MET A 68 -16.35 1.64 6.81
CA MET A 68 -17.02 2.82 7.39
C MET A 68 -16.61 4.12 6.69
N ILE A 69 -15.33 4.28 6.37
CA ILE A 69 -14.86 5.46 5.64
C ILE A 69 -15.42 5.48 4.22
N GLU A 70 -15.47 4.33 3.54
CA GLU A 70 -16.07 4.24 2.21
C GLU A 70 -17.54 4.62 2.22
N GLU A 71 -18.31 4.19 3.23
CA GLU A 71 -19.71 4.58 3.43
C GLU A 71 -19.84 6.10 3.66
N ASP A 72 -19.07 6.67 4.61
CA ASP A 72 -19.08 8.11 4.91
C ASP A 72 -18.71 8.96 3.67
N LEU A 73 -17.72 8.51 2.87
CA LEU A 73 -17.31 9.20 1.66
C LEU A 73 -18.35 9.10 0.55
N SER A 74 -19.03 7.95 0.43
CA SER A 74 -20.15 7.78 -0.51
C SER A 74 -21.30 8.72 -0.18
N GLU A 75 -21.66 8.87 1.10
CA GLU A 75 -22.70 9.82 1.52
C GLU A 75 -22.30 11.27 1.21
N LEU A 76 -21.02 11.61 1.41
CA LEU A 76 -20.50 12.93 1.05
C LEU A 76 -20.50 13.16 -0.47
N GLU A 77 -20.19 12.12 -1.27
CA GLU A 77 -20.22 12.19 -2.73
C GLU A 77 -21.61 12.53 -3.23
N GLU A 78 -22.65 11.87 -2.70
CA GLU A 78 -24.04 12.19 -3.02
C GLU A 78 -24.36 13.66 -2.67
N VAL A 79 -23.98 14.14 -1.49
CA VAL A 79 -24.28 15.55 -1.09
C VAL A 79 -23.54 16.58 -1.95
N VAL A 80 -22.29 16.30 -2.37
CA VAL A 80 -21.45 17.27 -3.07
C VAL A 80 -21.65 17.22 -4.58
N TYR A 81 -21.90 16.04 -5.15
CA TYR A 81 -21.97 15.85 -6.60
C TYR A 81 -23.40 15.59 -7.12
N ASP A 82 -24.38 15.19 -6.31
CA ASP A 82 -25.81 15.14 -6.74
C ASP A 82 -26.53 16.49 -6.62
N GLU A 83 -25.87 17.57 -6.15
CA GLU A 83 -26.39 18.94 -6.26
C GLU A 83 -26.15 19.59 -7.65
N GLU A 84 -25.77 18.81 -8.67
CA GLU A 84 -25.65 19.27 -10.08
C GLU A 84 -26.90 18.96 -10.95
N ASP A 85 -28.12 19.12 -10.44
CA ASP A 85 -29.30 19.11 -11.33
C ASP A 85 -30.42 20.12 -11.01
N ASP A 86 -30.22 21.14 -10.17
CA ASP A 86 -31.20 22.23 -10.03
C ASP A 86 -30.58 23.58 -9.55
N ASP A 87 -30.06 24.40 -10.47
CA ASP A 87 -29.63 25.81 -10.30
C ASP A 87 -28.15 26.12 -9.98
N PHE A 88 -27.20 25.58 -10.76
CA PHE A 88 -26.00 26.38 -11.09
C PHE A 88 -26.24 27.17 -12.38
N ASP A 89 -27.18 28.12 -12.30
CA ASP A 89 -27.11 29.34 -13.09
C ASP A 89 -25.82 30.06 -12.63
N LEU A 90 -24.69 29.61 -13.19
CA LEU A 90 -23.50 30.43 -13.34
C LEU A 90 -23.98 31.75 -13.91
N TYR A 91 -24.01 32.76 -13.05
CA TYR A 91 -24.06 34.15 -13.46
C TYR A 91 -23.13 34.31 -14.65
N ASP A 92 -23.77 34.51 -15.81
CA ASP A 92 -23.39 35.49 -16.83
C ASP A 92 -22.05 36.17 -16.52
N ASP A 93 -20.96 35.51 -16.90
CA ASP A 93 -19.65 36.12 -17.03
C ASP A 93 -19.22 35.94 -18.49
N ASP A 94 -20.00 36.58 -19.35
CA ASP A 94 -19.60 37.10 -20.66
C ASP A 94 -18.44 38.13 -20.49
N ASP A 95 -17.36 37.78 -19.76
CA ASP A 95 -16.22 38.66 -19.47
C ASP A 95 -14.87 37.92 -19.48
N TYR A 96 -14.78 36.81 -20.23
CA TYR A 96 -13.49 36.35 -20.75
C TYR A 96 -13.23 36.99 -22.12
N GLU A 97 -13.01 38.31 -22.09
CA GLU A 97 -12.23 38.97 -23.14
C GLU A 97 -10.85 38.30 -23.22
N ASP A 98 -10.59 37.65 -24.35
CA ASP A 98 -9.31 37.74 -25.06
C ASP A 98 -8.07 37.27 -24.28
N PHE A 99 -8.00 35.98 -23.94
CA PHE A 99 -6.69 35.35 -23.73
C PHE A 99 -6.15 34.87 -25.07
N ASP A 100 -5.49 35.80 -25.77
CA ASP A 100 -4.69 35.55 -26.97
C ASP A 100 -3.72 34.38 -26.69
N PHE A 101 -3.99 33.24 -27.32
CA PHE A 101 -3.10 32.08 -27.36
C PHE A 101 -1.98 32.34 -28.38
N ASP A 102 -1.17 33.38 -28.17
CA ASP A 102 -0.12 33.77 -29.12
C ASP A 102 1.14 34.31 -28.42
N ASP A 103 1.51 33.72 -27.27
CA ASP A 103 2.86 33.92 -26.70
C ASP A 103 3.40 32.64 -26.04
N TYR A 104 3.61 31.61 -26.86
CA TYR A 104 4.63 30.61 -26.58
C TYR A 104 5.86 30.94 -27.44
N GLU A 105 6.47 32.11 -27.22
CA GLU A 105 7.89 32.27 -27.57
C GLU A 105 8.72 31.35 -26.68
N ASP A 106 9.14 30.24 -27.30
CA ASP A 106 10.54 29.78 -27.28
C ASP A 106 11.16 29.64 -25.88
N PHE A 107 10.73 28.62 -25.12
CA PHE A 107 11.55 28.10 -24.04
C PHE A 107 12.60 27.16 -24.64
N ASP A 108 13.67 27.77 -25.16
CA ASP A 108 14.94 27.09 -25.45
C ASP A 108 15.35 26.31 -24.19
N PHE A 109 15.21 24.98 -24.25
CA PHE A 109 15.80 24.09 -23.27
C PHE A 109 17.30 24.05 -23.54
N ASP A 110 18.02 25.05 -23.02
CA ASP A 110 19.48 25.00 -22.92
C ASP A 110 19.83 23.86 -21.95
N ASP A 111 20.22 22.75 -22.55
CA ASP A 111 20.76 21.53 -21.94
C ASP A 111 22.17 21.81 -21.40
N ASP A 112 22.27 22.61 -20.33
CA ASP A 112 23.56 22.88 -19.66
C ASP A 112 23.42 23.30 -18.18
N ASP A 113 22.72 22.48 -17.37
CA ASP A 113 22.94 22.50 -15.91
C ASP A 113 23.70 21.24 -15.49
N GLU A 114 25.00 21.38 -15.66
CA GLU A 114 26.08 20.65 -15.00
C GLU A 114 25.71 20.33 -13.53
N CYS A 115 25.39 19.07 -13.26
CA CYS A 115 25.05 18.60 -11.93
C CYS A 115 26.29 18.64 -11.01
N GLU A 116 26.47 19.73 -10.26
CA GLU A 116 27.42 19.80 -9.14
C GLU A 116 26.90 19.01 -7.90
N CYS A 117 26.58 17.73 -8.07
CA CYS A 117 26.43 16.80 -6.92
C CYS A 117 27.78 16.17 -6.62
N GLU A 118 28.34 16.44 -5.44
CA GLU A 118 29.53 15.78 -4.90
C GLU A 118 29.27 14.32 -4.46
N CYS A 119 28.35 13.67 -5.15
CA CYS A 119 27.74 12.37 -4.84
C CYS A 119 27.83 11.40 -6.02
N CYS A 120 28.23 11.89 -7.21
CA CYS A 120 28.35 11.13 -8.45
C CYS A 120 29.82 10.77 -8.75
N HIS A 121 30.51 10.27 -7.74
CA HIS A 121 31.86 9.71 -7.87
C HIS A 121 31.93 8.45 -7.01
N ASP A 122 31.46 7.32 -7.53
CA ASP A 122 32.07 6.02 -7.26
C ASP A 122 31.51 4.95 -8.21
N ASP A 123 32.08 4.88 -9.39
CA ASP A 123 32.01 3.70 -10.23
C ASP A 123 33.41 3.48 -10.81
N GLY A 124 34.21 2.83 -9.98
CA GLY A 124 35.51 2.31 -10.36
C GLY A 124 35.40 1.34 -11.54
N GLU A 125 35.94 1.76 -12.67
CA GLU A 125 36.40 0.86 -13.72
C GLU A 125 37.91 0.67 -13.54
N THR A 126 38.26 -0.50 -13.01
CA THR A 126 39.60 -1.08 -13.12
C THR A 126 39.85 -1.45 -14.57
N GLU A 127 40.82 -0.85 -15.26
CA GLU A 127 41.65 -1.53 -16.27
C GLU A 127 43.03 -0.83 -16.44
N GLU A 128 44.06 -1.68 -16.49
CA GLU A 128 45.51 -1.51 -16.75
C GLU A 128 46.45 -0.94 -15.67
#